data_AF-A0A537YWB7-F1
#
_entry.id   AF-A0A537YWB7-F1
#
_cell.length_a   1.000
_cell.length_b   1.000
_cell.length_c   1.000
_cell.angle_alpha   90.00
_cell.angle_beta   90.00
_cell.angle_gamma   90.00
#
_symmetry.space_group_name_H-M   'P 1'
#
loop_
_entity.id
_entity.type
_entity.pdbx_description
1 polymer ?
#
loop_
_entity_poly.entity_id
_entity_poly.type
_entity_poly.pdbx_seq_one_letter_code
_entity_poly.pdbx_strand_id
1 'polypeptide(L)'
;MQAYVVGATALAVLWQIDHFGLQKNPVGQMIANGILLLVGVRTLRAFLPCLLVLVPGVVLTESRGAIGATALGLAVIVAMQGFKVKTILTRAVPLVALAVGVFAFSPAPLQQRVTTFSPSQTTNAGYAIYVRQKFATDARRIISAYPVTGVGVGNYQSADSFSTTPAQDPHDVILLQAAEGG
;
A
#
# COMPACT_ATOMS: atom_id res chain seq x y z
N MET A 1 -15.56 12.97 -10.29
CA MET A 1 -15.02 12.83 -8.91
C MET A 1 -16.01 12.16 -7.95
N GLN A 2 -17.30 12.49 -7.95
CA GLN A 2 -18.29 11.80 -7.10
C GLN A 2 -18.37 10.29 -7.37
N ALA A 3 -18.45 9.89 -8.65
CA ALA A 3 -18.42 8.47 -9.05
C ALA A 3 -17.17 7.72 -8.54
N TYR A 4 -16.03 8.40 -8.48
CA TYR A 4 -14.79 7.81 -7.94
C TYR A 4 -14.90 7.54 -6.44
N VAL A 5 -15.43 8.49 -5.66
CA VAL A 5 -15.65 8.32 -4.22
C VAL A 5 -16.63 7.17 -3.95
N VAL A 6 -17.73 7.11 -4.71
CA VAL A 6 -18.72 6.03 -4.59
C VAL A 6 -18.09 4.69 -4.96
N GLY A 7 -17.34 4.61 -6.05
CA GLY A 7 -16.63 3.39 -6.46
C GLY A 7 -15.59 2.94 -5.45
N ALA A 8 -14.79 3.86 -4.90
CA ALA A 8 -13.83 3.57 -3.84
C ALA A 8 -14.53 3.10 -2.55
N THR A 9 -15.70 3.65 -2.24
CA THR A 9 -16.49 3.25 -1.06
C THR A 9 -17.06 1.85 -1.25
N ALA A 10 -17.63 1.56 -2.42
CA ALA A 10 -18.13 0.22 -2.76
C ALA A 10 -16.99 -0.80 -2.74
N LEU A 11 -15.84 -0.47 -3.29
CA LEU A 11 -14.66 -1.32 -3.29
C LEU A 11 -14.16 -1.59 -1.86
N ALA A 12 -14.15 -0.58 -0.98
CA ALA A 12 -13.79 -0.74 0.42
C ALA A 12 -14.68 -1.75 1.17
N VAL A 13 -15.97 -1.78 0.86
CA VAL A 13 -16.93 -2.77 1.40
C VAL A 13 -16.69 -4.14 0.78
N LEU A 14 -16.64 -4.22 -0.55
CA LEU A 14 -16.52 -5.47 -1.29
C LEU A 14 -15.24 -6.23 -0.94
N TRP A 15 -14.13 -5.50 -0.73
CA TRP A 15 -12.85 -6.07 -0.33
C TRP A 15 -12.92 -6.86 0.99
N GLN A 16 -13.88 -6.56 1.87
CA GLN A 16 -14.07 -7.32 3.12
C GLN A 16 -14.78 -8.65 2.91
N ILE A 17 -15.47 -8.81 1.78
CA ILE A 17 -16.24 -10.01 1.45
C ILE A 17 -15.38 -10.94 0.60
N ASP A 18 -14.82 -10.41 -0.48
CA ASP A 18 -13.93 -11.14 -1.38
C ASP A 18 -12.89 -10.21 -2.00
N HIS A 19 -11.72 -10.76 -2.27
CA HIS A 19 -10.61 -10.06 -2.89
C HIS A 19 -10.73 -10.08 -4.42
N PHE A 20 -11.62 -10.91 -5.00
CA PHE A 20 -11.88 -11.02 -6.45
C PHE A 20 -10.62 -11.24 -7.30
N GLY A 21 -9.57 -11.84 -6.72
CA GLY A 21 -8.26 -11.96 -7.37
C GLY A 21 -7.52 -10.64 -7.59
N LEU A 22 -8.02 -9.51 -7.07
CA LEU A 22 -7.40 -8.20 -7.23
C LEU A 22 -6.19 -8.04 -6.31
N GLN A 23 -5.18 -7.32 -6.79
CA GLN A 23 -4.02 -6.99 -5.97
C GLN A 23 -4.38 -5.93 -4.91
N LYS A 24 -3.96 -6.16 -3.67
CA LYS A 24 -4.24 -5.27 -2.54
C LYS A 24 -3.66 -3.86 -2.66
N ASN A 25 -2.54 -3.70 -3.38
CA ASN A 25 -1.85 -2.41 -3.47
C ASN A 25 -2.65 -1.41 -4.33
N PRO A 26 -3.07 -1.74 -5.57
CA PRO A 26 -3.99 -0.90 -6.35
C PRO A 26 -5.29 -0.58 -5.63
N VAL A 27 -5.92 -1.59 -5.00
CA VAL A 27 -7.18 -1.41 -4.26
C VAL A 27 -7.00 -0.43 -3.11
N GLY A 28 -5.98 -0.64 -2.27
CA GLY A 28 -5.65 0.28 -1.18
C GLY A 28 -5.39 1.70 -1.68
N GLN A 29 -4.66 1.87 -2.80
CA GLN A 29 -4.39 3.19 -3.38
C GLN A 29 -5.67 3.87 -3.89
N MET A 30 -6.59 3.11 -4.50
CA MET A 30 -7.85 3.65 -4.97
C MET A 30 -8.68 4.22 -3.81
N ILE A 31 -8.76 3.49 -2.70
CA ILE A 31 -9.45 3.91 -1.48
C ILE A 31 -8.74 5.11 -0.83
N ALA A 32 -7.41 5.08 -0.73
CA ALA A 32 -6.58 6.19 -0.23
C ALA A 32 -6.84 7.50 -0.98
N ASN A 33 -6.85 7.45 -2.31
CA ASN A 33 -7.18 8.61 -3.15
C ASN A 33 -8.61 9.10 -2.89
N GLY A 34 -9.57 8.21 -2.65
CA GLY A 34 -10.94 8.57 -2.28
C GLY A 34 -11.01 9.38 -0.99
N ILE A 35 -10.24 8.98 0.02
CA ILE A 35 -10.09 9.73 1.28
C ILE A 35 -9.49 11.12 1.01
N LEU A 36 -8.37 11.20 0.29
CA LEU A 36 -7.71 12.47 0.01
C LEU A 36 -8.60 13.43 -0.79
N LEU A 37 -9.36 12.93 -1.75
CA LEU A 37 -10.34 13.71 -2.51
C LEU A 37 -11.44 14.28 -1.60
N LEU A 38 -12.00 13.46 -0.69
CA LEU A 38 -13.03 13.92 0.25
C LEU A 38 -12.53 15.02 1.19
N VAL A 39 -11.27 14.92 1.63
CA VAL A 39 -10.66 15.89 2.55
C VAL A 39 -10.26 17.17 1.81
N GLY A 40 -9.67 17.03 0.63
CA GLY A 40 -9.13 18.12 -0.18
C GLY A 40 -10.20 18.93 -0.91
N VAL A 41 -11.24 18.28 -1.43
CA VAL A 41 -12.21 18.90 -2.35
C VAL A 41 -13.48 19.33 -1.62
N ARG A 42 -13.74 20.65 -1.57
CA ARG A 42 -14.89 21.22 -0.83
C ARG A 42 -16.25 20.79 -1.38
N THR A 43 -16.38 20.58 -2.69
CA THR A 43 -17.64 20.18 -3.33
C THR A 43 -18.06 18.76 -3.00
N LEU A 44 -17.16 17.93 -2.49
CA LEU A 44 -17.43 16.53 -2.10
C LEU A 44 -17.81 16.38 -0.63
N ARG A 45 -18.01 17.48 0.11
CA ARG A 45 -18.32 17.43 1.56
C ARG A 45 -19.59 16.66 1.91
N ALA A 46 -20.56 16.60 1.00
CA ALA A 46 -21.77 15.80 1.18
C ALA A 46 -21.47 14.29 1.36
N PHE A 47 -20.32 13.84 0.84
CA PHE A 47 -19.86 12.45 0.94
C PHE A 47 -18.86 12.22 2.08
N LEU A 48 -18.67 13.18 3.00
CA LEU A 48 -17.85 12.97 4.20
C LEU A 48 -18.25 11.73 5.01
N PRO A 49 -19.54 11.34 5.13
CA PRO A 49 -19.91 10.09 5.80
C PRO A 49 -19.24 8.84 5.20
N CYS A 50 -18.88 8.85 3.92
CA CYS A 50 -18.15 7.75 3.27
C CYS A 50 -16.78 7.51 3.91
N LEU A 51 -16.19 8.48 4.63
CA LEU A 51 -14.96 8.30 5.38
C LEU A 51 -15.08 7.21 6.45
N LEU A 52 -16.26 7.00 7.02
CA LEU A 52 -16.54 5.93 7.98
C LEU A 52 -16.35 4.54 7.37
N VAL A 53 -16.39 4.42 6.05
CA VAL A 53 -16.19 3.16 5.31
C VAL A 53 -14.79 3.13 4.68
N LEU A 54 -14.37 4.24 4.08
CA LEU A 54 -13.09 4.33 3.37
C LEU A 54 -11.88 4.21 4.31
N VAL A 55 -11.92 4.82 5.49
CA VAL A 55 -10.80 4.77 6.45
C VAL A 55 -10.60 3.35 6.98
N PRO A 56 -11.64 2.64 7.48
CA PRO A 56 -11.48 1.23 7.79
C PRO A 56 -11.04 0.41 6.58
N GLY A 57 -11.63 0.67 5.41
CA GLY A 57 -11.26 -0.01 4.16
C GLY A 57 -9.77 0.05 3.86
N VAL A 58 -9.15 1.22 3.93
CA VAL A 58 -7.69 1.37 3.72
C VAL A 58 -6.90 0.56 4.73
N VAL A 59 -7.25 0.61 6.03
CA VAL A 59 -6.55 -0.14 7.08
C VAL A 59 -6.66 -1.65 6.83
N LEU A 60 -7.87 -2.11 6.48
CA LEU A 60 -8.19 -3.51 6.23
C LEU A 60 -7.62 -4.04 4.90
N THR A 61 -7.17 -3.18 3.98
CA THR A 61 -6.39 -3.63 2.80
C THR A 61 -5.00 -4.15 3.18
N GLU A 62 -4.52 -3.82 4.38
CA GLU A 62 -3.16 -4.14 4.84
C GLU A 62 -2.06 -3.61 3.91
N SER A 63 -2.38 -2.58 3.12
CA SER A 63 -1.48 -1.92 2.18
C SER A 63 -0.73 -0.80 2.88
N ARG A 64 0.48 -1.12 3.37
CA ARG A 64 1.38 -0.13 4.00
C ARG A 64 1.65 1.08 3.09
N GLY A 65 1.74 0.86 1.78
CA GLY A 65 1.90 1.93 0.78
C GLY A 65 0.69 2.87 0.74
N ALA A 66 -0.53 2.32 0.71
CA ALA A 66 -1.75 3.13 0.72
C ALA A 66 -1.96 3.88 2.03
N ILE A 67 -1.68 3.24 3.18
CA ILE A 67 -1.74 3.88 4.49
C ILE A 67 -0.74 5.04 4.56
N GLY A 68 0.52 4.80 4.16
CA GLY A 68 1.56 5.81 4.14
C GLY A 68 1.25 6.97 3.19
N ALA A 69 0.78 6.68 1.96
CA ALA A 69 0.38 7.69 0.99
C ALA A 69 -0.80 8.53 1.50
N THR A 70 -1.77 7.93 2.18
CA THR A 70 -2.89 8.64 2.80
C THR A 70 -2.39 9.60 3.89
N ALA A 71 -1.50 9.12 4.77
CA ALA A 71 -0.93 9.93 5.85
C ALA A 71 -0.13 11.13 5.30
N LEU A 72 0.74 10.89 4.31
CA LEU A 72 1.52 11.94 3.66
C LEU A 72 0.62 12.93 2.92
N GLY A 73 -0.35 12.44 2.13
CA GLY A 73 -1.29 13.29 1.40
C GLY A 73 -2.12 14.17 2.35
N LEU A 74 -2.56 13.61 3.48
CA LEU A 74 -3.28 14.37 4.51
C LEU A 74 -2.40 15.47 5.11
N ALA A 75 -1.14 15.16 5.43
CA ALA A 75 -0.18 16.15 5.94
C ALA A 75 0.04 17.29 4.93
N VAL A 76 0.20 16.98 3.64
CA VAL A 76 0.33 17.97 2.57
C VAL A 76 -0.93 18.84 2.46
N ILE A 77 -2.13 18.23 2.50
CA ILE A 77 -3.39 18.99 2.45
C ILE A 77 -3.50 19.96 3.64
N VAL A 78 -3.13 19.53 4.84
CA VAL A 78 -3.13 20.38 6.05
C VAL A 78 -2.11 21.51 5.90
N ALA A 79 -0.90 21.21 5.41
CA ALA A 79 0.16 22.19 5.18
C ALA A 79 -0.26 23.25 4.16
N MET A 80 -0.82 22.84 3.01
CA MET A 80 -1.33 23.74 1.98
C MET A 80 -2.51 24.60 2.46
N GLN A 81 -3.26 24.14 3.46
CA GLN A 81 -4.35 24.90 4.08
C GLN A 81 -3.87 25.83 5.22
N GLY A 82 -2.55 25.91 5.45
CA GLY A 82 -1.90 26.84 6.36
C GLY A 82 -1.96 26.43 7.83
N PHE A 83 -1.95 25.12 8.14
CA PHE A 83 -1.87 24.57 9.50
C PHE A 83 -2.87 25.17 10.51
N LYS A 84 -4.05 25.60 10.04
CA LYS A 84 -5.05 26.17 10.93
C LYS A 84 -5.54 25.10 11.91
N VAL A 85 -5.52 25.40 13.20
CA VAL A 85 -5.97 24.49 14.28
C VAL A 85 -7.35 23.91 13.99
N LYS A 86 -8.28 24.75 13.51
CA LYS A 86 -9.63 24.31 13.09
C LYS A 86 -9.59 23.24 11.99
N THR A 87 -8.69 23.37 11.01
CA THR A 87 -8.52 22.38 9.93
C THR A 87 -7.98 21.06 10.48
N ILE A 88 -6.98 21.13 11.37
CA ILE A 88 -6.37 19.95 11.99
C ILE A 88 -7.40 19.19 12.81
N LEU A 89 -8.12 19.88 13.71
CA LEU A 89 -9.11 19.28 14.60
C LEU A 89 -10.33 18.72 13.86
N THR A 90 -10.75 19.34 12.75
CA THR A 90 -11.96 18.90 12.03
C THR A 90 -11.70 17.88 10.93
N ARG A 91 -10.44 17.74 10.47
CA ARG A 91 -10.11 16.88 9.31
C ARG A 91 -9.08 15.82 9.64
N ALA A 92 -7.95 16.21 10.22
CA ALA A 92 -6.87 15.26 10.48
C ALA A 92 -7.14 14.39 11.70
N VAL A 93 -7.52 15.02 12.83
CA VAL A 93 -7.74 14.31 14.10
C VAL A 93 -8.82 13.23 13.99
N PRO A 94 -10.02 13.46 13.39
CA PRO A 94 -11.04 12.44 13.31
C PRO A 94 -10.63 11.26 12.42
N LEU A 95 -9.90 11.52 11.33
CA LEU A 95 -9.38 10.47 10.45
C LEU A 95 -8.33 9.61 11.14
N VAL A 96 -7.39 10.26 11.85
CA VAL A 96 -6.36 9.56 12.62
C VAL A 96 -7.00 8.76 13.75
N ALA A 97 -7.95 9.35 14.50
CA ALA A 97 -8.66 8.66 15.57
C ALA A 97 -9.43 7.45 15.04
N LEU A 98 -10.11 7.57 13.90
CA LEU A 98 -10.82 6.48 13.26
C LEU A 98 -9.85 5.37 12.79
N ALA A 99 -8.75 5.74 12.13
CA ALA A 99 -7.74 4.77 11.68
C ALA A 99 -7.09 4.03 12.86
N VAL A 100 -6.74 4.74 13.93
CA VAL A 100 -6.18 4.17 15.17
C VAL A 100 -7.19 3.26 15.85
N GLY A 101 -8.46 3.68 15.93
CA GLY A 101 -9.54 2.85 16.48
C GLY A 101 -9.68 1.54 15.72
N VAL A 102 -9.83 1.60 14.39
CA VAL A 102 -9.92 0.39 13.54
C VAL A 102 -8.70 -0.50 13.72
N PHE A 103 -7.51 0.09 13.73
CA PHE A 103 -6.26 -0.65 13.91
C PHE A 103 -6.20 -1.36 15.28
N ALA A 104 -6.55 -0.68 16.37
CA ALA A 104 -6.51 -1.23 17.73
C ALA A 104 -7.48 -2.41 17.91
N PHE A 105 -8.64 -2.39 17.25
CA PHE A 105 -9.62 -3.47 17.29
C PHE A 105 -9.43 -4.54 16.19
N SER A 106 -8.41 -4.38 15.34
CA SER A 106 -8.16 -5.35 14.26
C SER A 106 -7.50 -6.64 14.77
N PRO A 107 -7.67 -7.78 14.07
CA PRO A 107 -7.02 -9.04 14.44
C PRO A 107 -5.50 -8.94 14.50
N ALA A 108 -4.87 -9.70 15.40
CA ALA A 108 -3.41 -9.72 15.59
C ALA A 108 -2.59 -9.93 14.28
N PRO A 109 -3.01 -10.78 13.31
CA PRO A 109 -2.30 -10.90 12.04
C PRO A 109 -2.22 -9.59 11.25
N LEU A 110 -3.28 -8.77 11.28
CA LEU A 110 -3.32 -7.48 10.60
C LEU A 110 -2.37 -6.49 11.29
N GLN A 111 -2.44 -6.44 12.62
CA GLN A 111 -1.57 -5.59 13.42
C GLN A 111 -0.09 -5.91 13.14
N GLN A 112 0.26 -7.21 13.14
CA GLN A 112 1.60 -7.68 12.79
C GLN A 112 1.98 -7.28 11.37
N ARG A 113 1.08 -7.36 10.39
CA ARG A 113 1.39 -7.03 9.00
C ARG A 113 1.68 -5.56 8.77
N VAL A 114 0.99 -4.68 9.50
CA VAL A 114 1.19 -3.23 9.44
C VAL A 114 2.43 -2.79 10.23
N THR A 115 2.74 -3.45 11.35
CA THR A 115 3.82 -3.05 12.28
C THR A 115 5.13 -3.80 12.11
N THR A 116 5.17 -4.88 11.33
CA THR A 116 6.42 -5.59 11.02
C THR A 116 7.18 -4.81 9.94
N PHE A 117 8.32 -4.25 10.32
CA PHE A 117 9.23 -3.52 9.41
C PHE A 117 10.52 -4.27 9.09
N SER A 118 10.78 -5.38 9.79
CA SER A 118 12.01 -6.15 9.65
C SER A 118 11.79 -7.47 8.90
N PRO A 119 12.75 -7.91 8.08
CA PRO A 119 12.73 -9.23 7.46
C PRO A 119 12.74 -10.33 8.54
N SER A 120 11.92 -11.37 8.34
CA SER A 120 11.92 -12.56 9.19
C SER A 120 11.53 -13.78 8.38
N GLN A 121 12.12 -14.94 8.66
CA GLN A 121 11.71 -16.21 8.05
C GLN A 121 10.59 -16.91 8.84
N THR A 122 10.32 -16.47 10.07
CA THR A 122 9.43 -17.15 11.02
C THR A 122 8.03 -16.53 11.11
N THR A 123 7.83 -15.34 10.53
CA THR A 123 6.54 -14.65 10.56
C THR A 123 6.06 -14.36 9.14
N ASN A 124 4.76 -14.55 8.86
CA ASN A 124 4.20 -14.30 7.53
C ASN A 124 4.42 -12.85 7.05
N ALA A 125 4.32 -11.88 7.96
CA ALA A 125 4.57 -10.47 7.66
C ALA A 125 6.05 -10.18 7.35
N GLY A 126 6.96 -10.75 8.13
CA GLY A 126 8.40 -10.59 7.91
C GLY A 126 8.92 -11.39 6.71
N TYR A 127 8.27 -12.50 6.37
CA TYR A 127 8.65 -13.36 5.25
C TYR A 127 8.53 -12.62 3.92
N ALA A 128 7.45 -11.85 3.74
CA ALA A 128 7.30 -11.00 2.56
C ALA A 128 8.42 -9.94 2.44
N ILE A 129 8.94 -9.43 3.57
CA ILE A 129 10.06 -8.48 3.57
C ILE A 129 11.38 -9.20 3.28
N TYR A 130 11.57 -10.38 3.89
CA TYR A 130 12.73 -11.24 3.66
C TYR A 130 12.89 -11.63 2.19
N VAL A 131 11.81 -12.10 1.56
CA VAL A 131 11.79 -12.48 0.15
C VAL A 131 12.15 -11.29 -0.75
N ARG A 132 11.57 -10.10 -0.49
CA ARG A 132 11.92 -8.87 -1.24
C ARG A 132 13.39 -8.50 -1.11
N GLN A 133 13.96 -8.63 0.09
CA GLN A 133 15.37 -8.31 0.31
C GLN A 133 16.30 -9.31 -0.37
N LYS A 134 15.93 -10.60 -0.37
CA LYS A 134 16.66 -11.64 -1.11
C LYS A 134 16.63 -11.37 -2.61
N PHE A 135 15.47 -11.01 -3.16
CA PHE A 135 15.35 -10.57 -4.55
C PHE A 135 16.26 -9.38 -4.87
N ALA A 136 16.19 -8.32 -4.07
CA ALA A 136 16.99 -7.13 -4.31
C ALA A 136 18.50 -7.43 -4.24
N THR A 137 18.92 -8.34 -3.34
CA THR A 137 20.32 -8.75 -3.21
C THR A 137 20.78 -9.55 -4.42
N ASP A 138 19.95 -10.50 -4.88
CA ASP A 138 20.26 -11.33 -6.03
C ASP A 138 20.28 -10.53 -7.34
N ALA A 139 19.29 -9.66 -7.56
CA ALA A 139 19.27 -8.75 -8.71
C ALA A 139 20.52 -7.87 -8.74
N ARG A 140 20.94 -7.29 -7.61
CA ARG A 140 22.18 -6.50 -7.53
C ARG A 140 23.44 -7.31 -7.87
N ARG A 141 23.49 -8.57 -7.43
CA ARG A 141 24.59 -9.49 -7.76
C ARG A 141 24.66 -9.73 -9.28
N ILE A 142 23.52 -9.92 -9.93
CA ILE A 142 23.45 -10.10 -11.39
C ILE A 142 23.84 -8.84 -12.12
N ILE A 143 23.28 -7.69 -11.74
CA ILE A 143 23.64 -6.38 -12.32
C ILE A 143 25.15 -6.15 -12.22
N SER A 144 25.77 -6.48 -11.09
CA SER A 144 27.23 -6.33 -10.94
C SER A 144 28.05 -7.32 -11.77
N ALA A 145 27.51 -8.51 -12.05
CA ALA A 145 28.19 -9.54 -12.84
C ALA A 145 28.03 -9.33 -14.36
N TYR A 146 26.89 -8.77 -14.79
CA TYR A 146 26.52 -8.58 -16.19
C TYR A 146 25.97 -7.15 -16.44
N PRO A 147 26.78 -6.09 -16.22
CA PRO A 147 26.29 -4.70 -16.18
C PRO A 147 25.84 -4.12 -17.54
N VAL A 148 26.06 -4.83 -18.65
CA VAL A 148 25.76 -4.32 -20.00
C VAL A 148 24.68 -5.15 -20.69
N THR A 149 24.61 -6.45 -20.39
CA THR A 149 23.72 -7.38 -21.10
C THR A 149 22.65 -7.98 -20.20
N GLY A 150 22.80 -7.84 -18.88
CA GLY A 150 22.01 -8.58 -17.91
C GLY A 150 22.08 -10.10 -18.16
N VAL A 151 21.03 -10.80 -17.74
CA VAL A 151 20.80 -12.23 -18.05
C VAL A 151 19.90 -12.45 -19.27
N GLY A 152 19.38 -11.39 -19.89
CA GLY A 152 18.39 -11.43 -20.96
C GLY A 152 16.95 -11.38 -20.44
N VAL A 153 16.08 -10.68 -21.19
CA VAL A 153 14.66 -10.49 -20.87
C VAL A 153 13.95 -11.84 -20.75
N GLY A 154 13.25 -12.07 -19.64
CA GLY A 154 12.55 -13.32 -19.35
C GLY A 154 13.43 -14.44 -18.78
N ASN A 155 14.75 -14.24 -18.69
CA ASN A 155 15.66 -15.23 -18.11
C ASN A 155 15.90 -15.02 -16.62
N TYR A 156 15.43 -13.93 -16.02
CA TYR A 156 15.53 -13.73 -14.58
C TYR A 156 14.50 -14.59 -13.83
N GLN A 157 14.86 -15.83 -13.56
CA GLN A 157 14.04 -16.76 -12.79
C GLN A 157 14.22 -16.55 -11.30
N SER A 158 13.52 -15.54 -10.81
CA SER A 158 13.38 -15.18 -9.40
C SER A 158 12.99 -16.41 -8.51
N ALA A 159 12.31 -17.40 -9.09
CA ALA A 159 11.88 -18.64 -8.45
C ALA A 159 13.03 -19.55 -7.99
N ASP A 160 14.11 -19.61 -8.77
CA ASP A 160 14.93 -20.82 -8.86
C ASP A 160 15.94 -21.00 -7.72
N SER A 161 16.07 -20.01 -6.84
CA SER A 161 16.98 -20.10 -5.69
C SER A 161 16.30 -20.04 -4.31
N PHE A 162 15.02 -19.68 -4.20
CA PHE A 162 14.40 -19.41 -2.88
C PHE A 162 12.90 -19.74 -2.72
N SER A 163 12.15 -20.12 -3.76
CA SER A 163 10.71 -20.40 -3.64
C SER A 163 10.25 -21.49 -4.60
N THR A 164 9.52 -22.50 -4.13
CA THR A 164 8.86 -23.53 -4.95
C THR A 164 7.73 -22.98 -5.83
N THR A 165 7.38 -21.70 -5.68
CA THR A 165 6.45 -20.98 -6.56
C THR A 165 7.13 -19.73 -7.11
N PRO A 166 7.19 -19.55 -8.44
CA PRO A 166 7.71 -18.35 -9.04
C PRO A 166 7.00 -17.10 -8.51
N ALA A 167 7.76 -16.17 -7.93
CA ALA A 167 7.26 -14.82 -7.78
C ALA A 167 7.21 -14.20 -9.18
N GLN A 168 6.06 -14.37 -9.85
CA GLN A 168 5.82 -13.89 -11.22
C GLN A 168 5.87 -12.36 -11.35
N ASP A 169 5.96 -11.65 -10.22
CA ASP A 169 6.00 -10.20 -10.19
C ASP A 169 7.05 -9.75 -9.17
N PRO A 170 8.31 -9.50 -9.57
CA PRO A 170 9.25 -8.84 -8.70
C PRO A 170 8.64 -7.48 -8.37
N HIS A 171 8.29 -7.28 -7.11
CA HIS A 171 7.77 -6.02 -6.59
C HIS A 171 8.69 -4.80 -6.85
N ASP A 172 9.86 -5.01 -7.46
CA ASP A 172 10.80 -4.01 -7.90
C ASP A 172 11.09 -4.22 -9.41
N VAL A 173 10.23 -3.64 -10.25
CA VAL A 173 10.31 -3.70 -11.71
C VAL A 173 11.63 -3.09 -12.22
N ILE A 174 12.19 -2.12 -11.49
CA ILE A 174 13.45 -1.46 -11.87
C ILE A 174 14.61 -2.44 -11.71
N LEU A 175 14.67 -3.15 -10.58
CA LEU A 175 15.71 -4.16 -10.37
C LEU A 175 15.57 -5.35 -11.32
N LEU A 176 14.34 -5.75 -11.67
CA LEU A 176 14.11 -6.76 -12.71
C LEU A 176 14.67 -6.29 -14.05
N GLN A 177 14.27 -5.10 -14.51
CA GLN A 177 14.69 -4.56 -15.80
C GLN A 177 16.21 -4.42 -15.89
N ALA A 178 16.85 -3.93 -14.82
CA ALA A 178 18.30 -3.82 -14.76
C ALA A 178 18.99 -5.20 -14.74
N ALA A 179 18.46 -6.18 -14.00
CA ALA A 179 19.02 -7.53 -13.97
C ALA A 179 18.88 -8.25 -15.33
N GLU A 180 17.79 -8.01 -16.06
CA GLU A 180 17.54 -8.62 -17.36
C GLU A 180 18.23 -7.90 -18.53
N GLY A 181 18.28 -6.57 -18.50
CA GLY A 181 18.76 -5.74 -19.62
C GLY A 181 20.18 -5.21 -19.48
N GLY A 182 20.76 -5.19 -18.26
CA GLY A 182 22.01 -4.48 -17.96
C GLY A 182 21.76 -3.06 -17.48
#